data_AF-A0A7W0LHZ1-F1
#
_entry.id   AF-A0A7W0LHZ1-F1
#
_cell.length_a   1.000
_cell.length_b   1.000
_cell.length_c   1.000
_cell.angle_alpha   90.00
_cell.angle_beta   90.00
_cell.angle_gamma   90.00
#
_symmetry.space_group_name_H-M   'P 1'
#
loop_
_entity.id
_entity.type
_entity.pdbx_description
1 polymer ?
#
loop_
_entity_poly.entity_id
_entity_poly.type
_entity_poly.pdbx_seq_one_letter_code
_entity_poly.pdbx_strand_id
1 'polypeptide(L)'
;MTKKADFNADEWSTIAEGPLLAGMRVITAARGGTIRESLAMGQTYAKARQQQGESELLDDLVAAPPSVDPERVRAAGDIGRASSERLREALQLLEQKASPEEVEAYKRFVMSLAEAAAKAHKEGGFMGVGGKQVSDQEQAALDELAATLERTPEDVV
;
A
#
# COMPACT_ATOMS: atom_id res chain seq x y z
N MET A 1 -15.74 4.75 15.44
CA MET A 1 -15.31 3.87 14.35
C MET A 1 -15.65 4.57 13.07
N THR A 2 -14.68 4.64 12.17
CA THR A 2 -14.75 5.40 10.93
C THR A 2 -15.10 4.45 9.79
N LYS A 3 -16.01 4.88 8.92
CA LYS A 3 -16.53 4.09 7.80
C LYS A 3 -16.31 4.85 6.51
N LYS A 4 -16.45 4.15 5.39
CA LYS A 4 -16.43 4.77 4.06
C LYS A 4 -17.40 5.95 3.93
N ALA A 5 -18.55 5.90 4.60
CA ALA A 5 -19.57 6.94 4.56
C ALA A 5 -19.13 8.28 5.20
N ASP A 6 -18.06 8.28 6.01
CA ASP A 6 -17.47 9.50 6.60
C ASP A 6 -16.58 10.27 5.60
N PHE A 7 -16.33 9.66 4.43
CA PHE A 7 -15.55 10.23 3.34
C PHE A 7 -16.42 10.49 2.11
N ASN A 8 -16.09 11.55 1.38
CA ASN A 8 -16.63 11.73 0.03
C ASN A 8 -15.94 10.77 -0.97
N ALA A 9 -16.43 10.73 -2.20
CA ALA A 9 -15.92 9.80 -3.21
C ALA A 9 -14.43 10.00 -3.53
N ASP A 10 -13.97 11.25 -3.63
CA ASP A 10 -12.58 11.58 -3.94
C ASP A 10 -11.66 11.24 -2.78
N GLU A 11 -12.04 11.59 -1.55
CA GLU A 11 -11.33 11.24 -0.32
C GLU A 11 -11.20 9.72 -0.17
N TRP A 12 -12.28 8.98 -0.41
CA TRP A 12 -12.24 7.53 -0.36
C TRP A 12 -11.33 6.93 -1.43
N SER A 13 -11.35 7.48 -2.65
CA SER A 13 -10.40 7.08 -3.70
C SER A 13 -8.97 7.34 -3.27
N THR A 14 -8.71 8.46 -2.59
CA THR A 14 -7.42 8.78 -1.98
C THR A 14 -6.94 7.69 -1.04
N ILE A 15 -7.78 7.30 -0.09
CA ILE A 15 -7.48 6.25 0.89
C ILE A 15 -7.34 4.87 0.22
N ALA A 16 -8.18 4.56 -0.76
CA ALA A 16 -8.19 3.25 -1.43
C ALA A 16 -6.99 3.00 -2.35
N GLU A 17 -6.48 4.05 -3.00
CA GLU A 17 -5.35 3.93 -3.93
C GLU A 17 -4.00 3.84 -3.22
N GLY A 18 -3.87 4.38 -2.01
CA GLY A 18 -2.61 4.39 -1.25
C GLY A 18 -1.96 3.00 -1.10
N PRO A 19 -2.68 1.99 -0.56
CA PRO A 19 -2.14 0.64 -0.39
C PRO A 19 -1.80 -0.05 -1.71
N LEU A 20 -2.60 0.20 -2.76
CA LEU A 20 -2.35 -0.36 -4.10
C LEU A 20 -1.07 0.20 -4.72
N LEU A 21 -0.88 1.52 -4.67
CA LEU A 21 0.31 2.19 -5.17
C LEU A 21 1.57 1.80 -4.40
N ALA A 22 1.46 1.56 -3.08
CA ALA A 22 2.56 1.07 -2.26
C ALA A 22 3.04 -0.32 -2.74
N GLY A 23 2.11 -1.24 -2.97
CA GLY A 23 2.45 -2.56 -3.54
C GLY A 23 3.08 -2.44 -4.93
N MET A 24 2.52 -1.59 -5.81
CA MET A 24 3.06 -1.35 -7.15
C MET A 24 4.47 -0.75 -7.14
N ARG A 25 4.78 0.13 -6.18
CA ARG A 25 6.13 0.68 -6.01
C ARG A 25 7.16 -0.42 -5.80
N VAL A 26 6.87 -1.37 -4.92
CA VAL A 26 7.78 -2.51 -4.66
C VAL A 26 7.91 -3.41 -5.89
N ILE A 27 6.78 -3.71 -6.56
CA ILE A 27 6.78 -4.53 -7.79
C ILE A 27 7.67 -3.91 -8.86
N THR A 28 7.57 -2.60 -9.05
CA THR A 28 8.29 -1.88 -10.10
C THR A 28 9.71 -1.49 -9.74
N ALA A 29 10.06 -1.50 -8.44
CA ALA A 29 11.43 -1.35 -7.97
C ALA A 29 12.32 -2.54 -8.38
N ALA A 30 11.75 -3.74 -8.50
CA ALA A 30 12.45 -4.92 -9.01
C ALA A 30 12.27 -5.08 -10.53
N ARG A 31 13.29 -5.60 -11.22
CA ARG A 31 13.18 -6.10 -12.61
C ARG A 31 12.50 -7.48 -12.68
N GLY A 32 11.43 -7.67 -11.91
CA GLY A 32 10.66 -8.91 -11.79
C GLY A 32 9.50 -9.00 -12.77
N GLY A 33 8.82 -10.15 -12.79
CA GLY A 33 7.51 -10.25 -13.42
C GLY A 33 6.46 -9.45 -12.64
N THR A 34 5.25 -9.29 -13.19
CA THR A 34 4.14 -8.61 -12.49
C THR A 34 3.04 -9.59 -12.05
N ILE A 35 3.06 -10.82 -12.55
CA ILE A 35 1.95 -11.78 -12.41
C ILE A 35 1.89 -12.34 -10.99
N ARG A 36 3.01 -12.81 -10.42
CA ARG A 36 3.02 -13.45 -9.10
C ARG A 36 2.79 -12.44 -7.99
N GLU A 37 3.35 -11.26 -8.17
CA GLU A 37 3.29 -10.16 -7.26
C GLU A 37 1.86 -9.60 -7.19
N SER A 38 1.17 -9.48 -8.34
CA SER A 38 -0.25 -9.13 -8.38
C SER A 38 -1.13 -10.17 -7.67
N LEU A 39 -0.81 -11.47 -7.81
CA LEU A 39 -1.52 -12.54 -7.10
C LEU A 39 -1.29 -12.46 -5.58
N ALA A 40 -0.07 -12.16 -5.14
CA ALA A 40 0.27 -12.00 -3.73
C ALA A 40 -0.47 -10.80 -3.10
N MET A 41 -0.55 -9.68 -3.82
CA MET A 41 -1.39 -8.55 -3.40
C MET A 41 -2.86 -8.97 -3.25
N GLY A 42 -3.40 -9.71 -4.23
CA GLY A 42 -4.77 -10.24 -4.16
C GLY A 42 -5.01 -11.16 -2.94
N GLN A 43 -4.03 -12.00 -2.60
CA GLN A 43 -4.09 -12.84 -1.40
C GLN A 43 -4.06 -12.02 -0.11
N THR A 44 -3.26 -10.96 -0.03
CA THR A 44 -3.24 -10.05 1.13
C THR A 44 -4.60 -9.35 1.30
N TYR A 45 -5.24 -8.89 0.23
CA TYR A 45 -6.61 -8.38 0.28
C TYR A 45 -7.62 -9.44 0.71
N ALA A 46 -7.51 -10.67 0.19
CA ALA A 46 -8.40 -11.77 0.57
C ALA A 46 -8.23 -12.17 2.05
N LYS A 47 -7.00 -12.16 2.56
CA LYS A 47 -6.73 -12.43 3.98
C LYS A 47 -7.27 -11.34 4.88
N ALA A 48 -7.09 -10.07 4.50
CA ALA A 48 -7.66 -8.95 5.26
C ALA A 48 -9.20 -9.01 5.28
N ARG A 49 -9.85 -9.42 4.19
CA ARG A 49 -11.31 -9.69 4.18
C ARG A 49 -11.75 -10.81 5.13
N GLN A 50 -10.87 -11.74 5.48
CA GLN A 50 -11.19 -12.80 6.46
C GLN A 50 -11.04 -12.32 7.91
N GLN A 51 -10.31 -11.22 8.12
CA GLN A 51 -10.05 -10.62 9.42
C GLN A 51 -11.03 -9.48 9.73
N GLN A 52 -12.24 -9.55 9.15
CA GLN A 52 -13.28 -8.54 9.35
C GLN A 52 -13.68 -8.39 10.81
N GLY A 53 -13.96 -7.15 11.22
CA GLY A 53 -14.40 -6.80 12.57
C GLY A 53 -13.33 -6.19 13.48
N GLU A 54 -12.07 -6.11 13.05
CA GLU A 54 -11.01 -5.38 13.78
C GLU A 54 -11.03 -3.87 13.48
N SER A 55 -11.46 -3.46 12.30
CA SER A 55 -11.58 -2.05 11.90
C SER A 55 -12.60 -1.89 10.78
N GLU A 56 -13.67 -1.12 11.02
CA GLU A 56 -14.68 -0.86 9.99
C GLU A 56 -14.10 -0.15 8.75
N LEU A 57 -13.11 0.73 8.95
CA LEU A 57 -12.38 1.39 7.88
C LEU A 57 -11.66 0.37 6.98
N LEU A 58 -10.92 -0.57 7.59
CA LEU A 58 -10.21 -1.59 6.83
C LEU A 58 -11.19 -2.56 6.15
N ASP A 59 -12.29 -2.90 6.82
CA ASP A 59 -13.32 -3.77 6.26
C ASP A 59 -13.91 -3.18 4.98
N ASP A 60 -14.23 -1.88 5.00
CA ASP A 60 -14.71 -1.14 3.83
C ASP A 60 -13.63 -1.02 2.75
N LEU A 61 -12.36 -0.81 3.15
CA LEU A 61 -11.21 -0.69 2.24
C LEU A 61 -10.99 -1.97 1.44
N VAL A 62 -11.14 -3.12 2.10
CA VAL A 62 -10.91 -4.42 1.46
C VAL A 62 -12.16 -4.98 0.80
N ALA A 63 -13.37 -4.51 1.12
CA ALA A 63 -14.63 -5.01 0.57
C ALA A 63 -14.69 -4.98 -0.97
N ALA A 64 -14.09 -3.97 -1.60
CA ALA A 64 -14.01 -3.85 -3.06
C ALA A 64 -12.59 -4.17 -3.58
N PRO A 65 -12.45 -4.74 -4.79
CA PRO A 65 -11.14 -4.84 -5.42
C PRO A 65 -10.56 -3.43 -5.64
N PRO A 66 -9.29 -3.20 -5.26
CA PRO A 66 -8.69 -1.88 -5.43
C PRO A 66 -8.54 -1.55 -6.91
N SER A 67 -8.70 -0.28 -7.26
CA SER A 67 -8.53 0.25 -8.61
C SER A 67 -7.67 1.50 -8.53
N VAL A 68 -6.71 1.64 -9.45
CA VAL A 68 -5.91 2.87 -9.59
C VAL A 68 -6.24 3.51 -10.93
N ASP A 69 -6.31 4.84 -10.96
CA ASP A 69 -6.47 5.58 -12.19
C ASP A 69 -5.14 5.57 -13.00
N PRO A 70 -5.09 4.96 -14.20
CA PRO A 70 -3.88 4.94 -15.02
C PRO A 70 -3.42 6.33 -15.49
N GLU A 71 -4.31 7.31 -15.60
CA GLU A 71 -3.93 8.70 -15.94
C GLU A 71 -3.09 9.34 -14.84
N ARG A 72 -3.43 9.03 -13.60
CA ARG A 72 -2.72 9.58 -12.45
C ARG A 72 -1.32 9.01 -12.28
N VAL A 73 -1.19 7.70 -12.47
CA VAL A 73 0.13 7.05 -12.47
C VAL A 73 1.02 7.67 -13.56
N ARG A 74 0.45 7.97 -14.74
CA ARG A 74 1.16 8.70 -15.81
C ARG A 74 1.49 10.13 -15.43
N ALA A 75 0.57 10.87 -14.80
CA ALA A 75 0.77 12.27 -14.42
C ALA A 75 1.86 12.45 -13.35
N ALA A 76 1.98 11.52 -12.41
CA ALA A 76 3.04 11.51 -11.42
C ALA A 76 4.45 11.27 -12.01
N GLY A 77 4.53 10.74 -13.23
CA GLY A 77 5.78 10.45 -13.95
C GLY A 77 6.52 9.19 -13.47
N ASP A 78 6.37 8.84 -12.19
CA ASP A 78 6.92 7.63 -11.58
C ASP A 78 6.02 7.09 -10.44
N ILE A 79 5.95 5.77 -10.30
CA ILE A 79 5.09 5.09 -9.32
C ILE A 79 5.53 5.36 -7.88
N GLY A 80 6.83 5.50 -7.62
CA GLY A 80 7.34 5.83 -6.28
C GLY A 80 6.84 7.18 -5.82
N ARG A 81 6.87 8.19 -6.71
CA ARG A 81 6.32 9.51 -6.43
C ARG A 81 4.80 9.47 -6.23
N ALA A 82 4.07 8.81 -7.14
CA ALA A 82 2.62 8.65 -7.03
C ALA A 82 2.21 8.01 -5.70
N SER A 83 2.93 6.96 -5.29
CA SER A 83 2.72 6.24 -4.03
C SER A 83 2.96 7.14 -2.83
N SER A 84 4.09 7.85 -2.77
CA SER A 84 4.39 8.72 -1.62
C SER A 84 3.43 9.90 -1.49
N GLU A 85 3.06 10.56 -2.61
CA GLU A 85 2.09 11.65 -2.59
C GLU A 85 0.73 11.14 -2.11
N ARG A 86 0.27 10.02 -2.66
CA ARG A 86 -1.04 9.47 -2.32
C ARG A 86 -1.14 8.99 -0.87
N LEU A 87 -0.09 8.35 -0.35
CA LEU A 87 -0.06 7.89 1.03
C LEU A 87 -0.11 9.07 2.01
N ARG A 88 0.59 10.17 1.71
CA ARG A 88 0.53 11.38 2.56
C ARG A 88 -0.86 11.98 2.58
N GLU A 89 -1.49 12.13 1.42
CA GLU A 89 -2.86 12.64 1.32
C GLU A 89 -3.86 11.74 2.08
N ALA A 90 -3.73 10.42 1.93
CA ALA A 90 -4.56 9.46 2.65
C ALA A 90 -4.38 9.57 4.17
N LEU A 91 -3.13 9.66 4.65
CA LEU A 91 -2.84 9.80 6.08
C LEU A 91 -3.40 11.12 6.63
N GLN A 92 -3.27 12.23 5.92
CA GLN A 92 -3.85 13.51 6.34
C GLN A 92 -5.38 13.45 6.46
N LEU A 93 -6.05 12.80 5.50
CA LEU A 93 -7.50 12.61 5.55
C LEU A 93 -7.93 11.70 6.72
N LEU A 94 -7.17 10.62 6.96
CA LEU A 94 -7.44 9.71 8.05
C LEU A 94 -7.17 10.36 9.41
N GLU A 95 -6.10 11.13 9.57
CA GLU A 95 -5.80 11.84 10.83
C GLU A 95 -6.88 12.87 11.20
N GLN A 96 -7.58 13.43 10.22
CA GLN A 96 -8.68 14.38 10.46
C GLN A 96 -9.98 13.72 10.92
N LYS A 97 -10.21 12.46 10.56
CA LYS A 97 -11.54 11.81 10.68
C LYS A 97 -11.53 10.49 11.44
N ALA A 98 -10.40 9.78 11.42
CA ALA A 98 -10.22 8.45 11.99
C ALA A 98 -9.50 8.48 13.34
N SER A 99 -9.66 7.42 14.12
CA SER A 99 -8.92 7.29 15.37
C SER A 99 -7.43 6.98 15.11
N PRO A 100 -6.51 7.32 16.02
CA PRO A 100 -5.10 6.95 15.88
C PRO A 100 -4.90 5.45 15.66
N GLU A 101 -5.71 4.60 16.30
CA GLU A 101 -5.68 3.14 16.14
C GLU A 101 -6.05 2.71 14.71
N GLU A 102 -7.04 3.36 14.09
CA GLU A 102 -7.45 3.12 12.70
C GLU A 102 -6.38 3.60 11.70
N VAL A 103 -5.74 4.74 11.96
CA VAL A 103 -4.61 5.25 11.17
C VAL A 103 -3.45 4.25 11.22
N GLU A 104 -3.09 3.75 12.42
CA GLU A 104 -2.03 2.75 12.59
C GLU A 104 -2.38 1.39 11.97
N ALA A 105 -3.66 0.99 12.00
CA ALA A 105 -4.13 -0.19 11.29
C ALA A 105 -3.98 -0.04 9.77
N TYR A 106 -4.32 1.14 9.22
CA TYR A 106 -4.12 1.47 7.81
C TYR A 106 -2.64 1.43 7.41
N LYS A 107 -1.73 2.07 8.18
CA LYS A 107 -0.28 2.02 7.94
C LYS A 107 0.26 0.59 7.91
N ARG A 108 -0.13 -0.25 8.89
CA ARG A 108 0.26 -1.67 8.94
C ARG A 108 -0.26 -2.45 7.74
N PHE A 109 -1.47 -2.16 7.27
CA PHE A 109 -2.03 -2.80 6.09
C PHE A 109 -1.26 -2.43 4.81
N VAL A 110 -0.94 -1.14 4.62
CA VAL A 110 -0.12 -0.66 3.50
C VAL A 110 1.24 -1.38 3.49
N MET A 111 1.92 -1.43 4.64
CA MET A 111 3.23 -2.09 4.74
C MET A 111 3.13 -3.59 4.47
N SER A 112 2.09 -4.26 4.96
CA SER A 112 1.85 -5.69 4.72
C SER A 112 1.67 -6.01 3.23
N LEU A 113 1.03 -5.12 2.46
CA LEU A 113 0.90 -5.26 1.00
C LEU A 113 2.24 -5.12 0.29
N ALA A 114 3.02 -4.11 0.67
CA ALA A 114 4.36 -3.88 0.11
C ALA A 114 5.30 -5.05 0.39
N GLU A 115 5.30 -5.58 1.61
CA GLU A 115 6.08 -6.77 1.97
C GLU A 115 5.63 -8.03 1.23
N ALA A 116 4.33 -8.22 1.03
CA ALA A 116 3.80 -9.36 0.30
C ALA A 116 4.28 -9.35 -1.16
N ALA A 117 4.34 -8.17 -1.79
CA ALA A 117 4.88 -8.01 -3.13
C ALA A 117 6.38 -8.39 -3.18
N ALA A 118 7.20 -7.87 -2.25
CA ALA A 118 8.62 -8.23 -2.18
C ALA A 118 8.86 -9.73 -1.94
N LYS A 119 8.06 -10.35 -1.07
CA LYS A 119 8.15 -11.80 -0.76
C LYS A 119 7.77 -12.66 -1.96
N ALA A 120 6.80 -12.24 -2.77
CA ALA A 120 6.36 -12.97 -3.96
C ALA A 120 7.44 -13.01 -5.06
N HIS A 121 8.21 -11.94 -5.21
CA HIS A 121 9.32 -11.87 -6.16
C HIS A 121 10.43 -12.88 -5.83
N LYS A 122 10.73 -13.09 -4.53
CA LYS A 122 11.70 -14.10 -4.04
C LYS A 122 11.40 -15.51 -4.54
N GLU A 123 10.13 -15.91 -4.52
CA GLU A 123 9.70 -17.26 -4.94
C GLU A 123 9.76 -17.45 -6.46
N GLY A 124 9.89 -16.35 -7.21
CA GLY A 124 9.87 -16.35 -8.66
C GLY A 124 11.23 -16.21 -9.36
N GLY A 125 12.29 -15.91 -8.61
CA GLY A 125 13.65 -15.76 -9.12
C GLY A 125 14.16 -17.05 -9.78
N PHE A 126 14.63 -16.90 -11.02
CA PHE A 126 15.16 -17.94 -11.91
C PHE A 126 15.89 -19.09 -11.18
N MET A 127 15.27 -20.27 -11.17
CA MET A 127 15.93 -21.57 -10.97
C MET A 127 16.72 -21.76 -9.66
N GLY A 128 16.06 -21.80 -8.50
CA GLY A 128 16.48 -22.65 -7.37
C GLY A 128 17.92 -22.48 -6.82
N VAL A 129 18.59 -21.35 -7.05
CA VAL A 129 19.89 -21.04 -6.46
C VAL A 129 19.72 -19.80 -5.60
N GLY A 130 19.90 -19.98 -4.28
CA GLY A 130 19.50 -19.02 -3.26
C GLY A 130 20.07 -17.61 -3.46
N GLY A 131 19.21 -16.70 -3.92
CA GLY A 131 19.45 -15.25 -3.95
C GLY A 131 18.89 -14.55 -2.71
N LYS A 132 19.49 -13.40 -2.34
CA LYS A 132 19.17 -12.56 -1.18
C LYS A 132 17.66 -12.49 -0.86
N GLN A 133 17.32 -12.56 0.43
CA GLN A 133 15.98 -12.22 0.93
C GLN A 133 15.71 -10.76 0.58
N VAL A 134 14.83 -10.49 -0.39
CA VAL A 134 14.55 -9.13 -0.92
C VAL A 134 15.77 -8.51 -1.62
N SER A 135 15.58 -7.95 -2.81
CA SER A 135 16.66 -7.24 -3.51
C SER A 135 16.95 -5.90 -2.82
N ASP A 136 18.17 -5.37 -2.99
CA ASP A 136 18.54 -4.07 -2.41
C ASP A 136 17.61 -2.93 -2.88
N GLN A 137 17.02 -3.05 -4.09
CA GLN A 137 16.06 -2.09 -4.65
C GLN A 137 14.67 -2.20 -4.00
N GLU A 138 14.18 -3.43 -3.79
CA GLU A 138 12.92 -3.66 -3.07
C GLU A 138 13.03 -3.24 -1.60
N GLN A 139 14.17 -3.51 -0.96
CA GLN A 139 14.39 -3.08 0.42
C GLN A 139 14.40 -1.56 0.52
N ALA A 140 15.10 -0.86 -0.39
CA ALA A 140 15.06 0.60 -0.43
C ALA A 140 13.63 1.13 -0.63
N ALA A 141 12.82 0.51 -1.48
CA ALA A 141 11.43 0.89 -1.67
C ALA A 141 10.57 0.68 -0.40
N LEU A 142 10.79 -0.42 0.33
CA LEU A 142 10.14 -0.68 1.62
C LEU A 142 10.54 0.35 2.67
N ASP A 143 11.83 0.69 2.74
CA ASP A 143 12.35 1.68 3.70
C ASP A 143 11.77 3.08 3.42
N GLU A 144 11.67 3.47 2.14
CA GLU A 144 11.06 4.74 1.73
C GLU A 144 9.55 4.78 2.00
N LEU A 145 8.84 3.65 1.88
CA LEU A 145 7.44 3.53 2.26
C LEU A 145 7.28 3.66 3.77
N ALA A 146 8.07 2.94 4.56
CA ALA A 146 8.05 3.04 6.02
C ALA A 146 8.28 4.48 6.48
N ALA A 147 9.31 5.15 5.94
CA ALA A 147 9.57 6.56 6.23
C ALA A 147 8.41 7.49 5.82
N THR A 148 7.68 7.17 4.75
CA THR A 148 6.48 7.94 4.35
C THR A 148 5.32 7.73 5.32
N LEU A 149 5.15 6.51 5.84
CA LEU A 149 4.07 6.16 6.78
C LEU A 149 4.33 6.66 8.20
N GLU A 150 5.60 6.77 8.60
CA GLU A 150 6.01 7.24 9.93
C GLU A 150 6.05 8.77 10.03
N ARG A 151 6.21 9.50 8.93
CA ARG A 151 6.17 10.97 8.95
C ARG A 151 4.80 11.45 9.42
N THR A 152 4.75 11.95 10.64
CA THR A 152 3.65 12.79 11.10
C THR A 152 3.80 14.17 10.45
N PRO A 153 2.68 14.89 10.19
CA PRO A 153 2.73 16.25 9.66
C PRO A 153 3.49 17.26 10.55
N GLU A 154 3.90 16.88 11.77
CA GLU A 154 4.68 17.72 12.69
C GLU A 154 6.18 17.79 12.36
N ASP A 155 6.72 16.94 11.48
CA ASP A 155 8.14 16.92 11.09
C ASP A 155 8.50 17.87 9.93
N VAL A 156 7.66 18.89 9.68
CA VAL A 156 7.98 19.98 8.74
C VAL A 156 7.92 21.30 9.50
N VAL A 157 9.03 21.62 10.17
CA VAL A 157 9.32 22.97 10.71
C VAL A 157 10.35 23.64 9.82
#